data_AF-A0A3D5GQ75-F1
#
_entry.id   AF-A0A3D5GQ75-F1
#
_cell.length_a   1.000
_cell.length_b   1.000
_cell.length_c   1.000
_cell.angle_alpha   90.00
_cell.angle_beta   90.00
_cell.angle_gamma   90.00
#
_symmetry.space_group_name_H-M   'P 1'
#
loop_
_entity.id
_entity.type
_entity.pdbx_description
1 polymer ?
#
loop_
_entity_poly.entity_id
_entity_poly.type
_entity_poly.pdbx_seq_one_letter_code
_entity_poly.pdbx_strand_id
1 'polypeptide(L)'
;MGNEATSLPKRSTDPGFVGQAKVEAYSVMHDRTGLPTHALVALRTDAGARVWGTMRDTGALSAMLLEEHIGRSAELSLDGTVSI
;
A
#
# COMPACT_ATOMS: atom_id res chain seq x y z
N MET A 1 32.15 2.88 -2.39
CA MET A 1 30.78 2.59 -1.91
C MET A 1 29.86 2.56 -3.12
N GLY A 2 29.15 1.47 -3.40
CA GLY A 2 28.19 1.46 -4.52
C GLY A 2 27.81 0.10 -5.13
N ASN A 3 27.47 -0.93 -4.35
CA ASN A 3 26.95 -2.19 -4.94
C ASN A 3 25.93 -2.97 -4.08
N GLU A 4 25.71 -2.61 -2.81
CA GLU A 4 24.86 -3.42 -1.92
C GLU A 4 23.40 -3.49 -2.38
N ALA A 5 22.88 -2.44 -3.01
CA ALA A 5 21.51 -2.40 -3.51
C ALA A 5 21.28 -3.31 -4.73
N THR A 6 22.30 -3.57 -5.56
CA THR A 6 22.15 -4.32 -6.81
C THR A 6 21.94 -5.82 -6.57
N SER A 7 22.46 -6.34 -5.46
CA SER A 7 22.34 -7.74 -5.04
C SER A 7 21.04 -8.05 -4.28
N LEU A 8 20.23 -7.05 -3.95
CA LEU A 8 18.97 -7.28 -3.26
C LEU A 8 17.91 -7.81 -4.22
N PRO A 9 16.95 -8.62 -3.74
CA PRO A 9 15.79 -9.03 -4.53
C PRO A 9 15.08 -7.83 -5.14
N LYS A 10 14.83 -7.88 -6.45
CA LYS A 10 14.13 -6.82 -7.20
C LYS A 10 12.68 -7.20 -7.42
N ARG A 11 11.85 -6.19 -7.64
CA ARG A 11 10.49 -6.37 -8.15
C ARG A 11 10.18 -5.37 -9.25
N SER A 12 9.38 -5.83 -10.21
CA SER A 12 8.75 -4.97 -11.19
C SER A 12 7.74 -4.03 -10.51
N THR A 13 7.54 -2.88 -11.15
CA THR A 13 6.48 -1.94 -10.81
C THR A 13 5.55 -1.83 -12.00
N ASP A 14 4.27 -1.56 -11.74
CA ASP A 14 3.26 -1.31 -12.78
C ASP A 14 2.47 -0.04 -12.41
N PRO A 15 2.97 1.15 -12.77
CA PRO A 15 2.34 2.42 -12.40
C PRO A 15 0.95 2.63 -13.00
N GLY A 16 0.58 1.88 -14.05
CA GLY A 16 -0.72 1.99 -14.72
C GLY A 16 -1.74 0.97 -14.23
N PHE A 17 -1.39 0.14 -13.26
CA PHE A 17 -2.27 -0.90 -12.74
C PHE A 17 -3.51 -0.31 -12.05
N VAL A 18 -4.68 -0.86 -12.40
CA VAL A 18 -5.97 -0.62 -11.74
C VAL A 18 -6.61 -1.99 -11.55
N GLY A 19 -7.16 -2.26 -10.37
CA GLY A 19 -7.77 -3.55 -10.09
C GLY A 19 -7.44 -4.12 -8.71
N GLN A 20 -7.83 -5.38 -8.55
CA GLN A 20 -7.60 -6.17 -7.34
C GLN A 20 -6.11 -6.49 -7.15
N ALA A 21 -5.65 -6.31 -5.92
CA ALA A 21 -4.31 -6.65 -5.47
C ALA A 21 -4.35 -7.05 -3.99
N LYS A 22 -3.20 -7.46 -3.43
CA LYS A 22 -3.07 -7.76 -2.01
C LYS A 22 -2.22 -6.72 -1.30
N VAL A 23 -2.60 -6.34 -0.09
CA VAL A 23 -1.77 -5.49 0.77
C VAL A 23 -0.45 -6.20 1.06
N GLU A 24 0.65 -5.56 0.71
CA GLU A 24 1.99 -6.06 0.98
C GLU A 24 2.62 -5.38 2.21
N ALA A 25 2.40 -4.09 2.35
CA ALA A 25 2.84 -3.28 3.48
C ALA A 25 2.03 -1.98 3.51
N TYR A 26 1.92 -1.37 4.68
CA TYR A 26 1.27 -0.07 4.80
C TYR A 26 1.86 0.73 5.96
N SER A 27 1.62 2.04 5.94
CA SER A 27 1.88 2.93 7.07
C SER A 27 0.78 3.96 7.15
N VAL A 28 0.19 4.12 8.34
CA VAL A 28 -0.85 5.12 8.64
C VAL A 28 -0.17 6.40 9.10
N MET A 29 -0.42 7.48 8.37
CA MET A 29 0.10 8.82 8.66
C MET A 29 -0.84 9.56 9.61
N HIS A 30 -0.27 10.22 10.60
CA HIS A 30 -1.01 11.00 11.58
C HIS A 30 -0.73 12.50 11.42
N ASP A 31 -1.71 13.34 11.72
CA ASP A 31 -1.52 14.79 11.77
C ASP A 31 -0.79 15.25 13.05
N ARG A 32 -0.65 16.56 13.23
CA ARG A 32 0.00 17.15 14.41
C ARG A 32 -0.74 16.91 15.73
N THR A 33 -2.02 16.53 15.67
CA THR A 33 -2.84 16.19 16.84
C THR A 33 -2.83 14.69 17.13
N GLY A 34 -2.20 13.89 16.27
CA GLY A 34 -2.13 12.44 16.39
C GLY A 34 -3.34 11.73 15.78
N LEU A 35 -4.15 12.39 14.94
CA LEU A 35 -5.28 11.75 14.27
C LEU A 35 -4.85 11.12 12.94
N PRO A 36 -5.30 9.89 12.61
CA PRO A 36 -5.04 9.26 11.31
C PRO A 36 -5.60 10.11 10.17
N THR A 37 -4.82 10.30 9.11
CA THR A 37 -5.22 11.12 7.95
C THR A 37 -5.30 10.32 6.66
N HIS A 38 -4.33 9.44 6.43
CA HIS A 38 -4.26 8.56 5.27
C HIS A 38 -3.25 7.45 5.53
N ALA A 39 -3.31 6.38 4.74
CA ALA A 39 -2.27 5.37 4.69
C ALA A 39 -1.61 5.35 3.31
N LEU A 40 -0.29 5.16 3.29
CA LEU A 40 0.43 4.75 2.09
C LEU A 40 0.44 3.22 2.06
N VAL A 41 -0.08 2.64 0.99
CA VAL A 41 -0.26 1.19 0.86
C VAL A 41 0.55 0.69 -0.32
N ALA A 42 1.48 -0.22 -0.05
CA ALA A 42 2.12 -1.02 -1.08
C ALA A 42 1.24 -2.25 -1.33
N LEU A 43 0.89 -2.47 -2.60
CA LEU A 43 0.07 -3.58 -3.06
C LEU A 43 0.88 -4.52 -3.95
N ARG A 44 0.48 -5.79 -3.98
CA ARG A 44 1.02 -6.81 -4.87
C ARG A 44 -0.07 -7.31 -5.81
N THR A 45 0.15 -7.10 -7.11
CA THR A 45 -0.73 -7.63 -8.17
C THR A 45 -0.58 -9.14 -8.30
N ASP A 46 -1.53 -9.80 -8.94
CA ASP A 46 -1.42 -11.25 -9.24
C ASP A 46 -0.23 -11.57 -10.16
N ALA A 47 0.19 -10.61 -11.00
CA ALA A 47 1.41 -10.71 -11.80
C ALA A 47 2.72 -10.52 -10.99
N GLY A 48 2.61 -10.25 -9.67
CA GLY A 48 3.75 -10.10 -8.76
C GLY A 48 4.40 -8.71 -8.76
N ALA A 49 3.91 -7.77 -9.58
CA ALA A 49 4.37 -6.38 -9.59
C ALA A 49 3.95 -5.65 -8.30
N ARG A 50 4.81 -4.75 -7.82
CA ARG A 50 4.47 -3.85 -6.70
C ARG A 50 3.92 -2.55 -7.23
N VAL A 51 2.79 -2.13 -6.67
CA VAL A 51 2.13 -0.86 -6.96
C VAL A 51 1.83 -0.12 -5.66
N TRP A 52 1.52 1.17 -5.75
CA TRP A 52 1.29 2.03 -4.58
C TRP A 52 -0.02 2.78 -4.73
N GLY A 53 -0.70 2.97 -3.60
CA GLY A 53 -1.86 3.83 -3.53
C GLY A 53 -2.02 4.45 -2.15
N THR A 54 -3.02 5.31 -2.04
CA THR A 54 -3.37 6.01 -0.80
C THR A 54 -4.76 5.62 -0.34
N MET A 55 -4.90 5.28 0.94
CA MET A 55 -6.19 5.06 1.58
C MET A 55 -6.55 6.26 2.45
N ARG A 56 -7.81 6.70 2.41
CA ARG A 56 -8.33 7.82 3.21
C ARG A 56 -9.62 7.52 3.96
N ASP A 57 -10.20 6.33 3.78
CA ASP A 57 -11.40 5.94 4.51
C ASP A 57 -11.09 5.82 6.01
N THR A 58 -11.75 6.62 6.85
CA THR A 58 -11.42 6.70 8.27
C THR A 58 -11.67 5.38 9.00
N GLY A 59 -12.68 4.60 8.59
CA GLY A 59 -12.96 3.29 9.17
C GLY A 59 -11.84 2.29 8.88
N ALA A 60 -11.39 2.24 7.64
CA ALA A 60 -10.28 1.43 7.19
C ALA A 60 -8.95 1.85 7.86
N LEU A 61 -8.70 3.15 8.03
CA LEU A 61 -7.53 3.65 8.77
C LEU A 61 -7.56 3.19 10.24
N SER A 62 -8.71 3.27 10.91
CA SER A 62 -8.86 2.76 12.28
C SER A 62 -8.64 1.25 12.34
N ALA A 63 -9.17 0.50 11.38
CA ALA A 63 -8.96 -0.95 11.31
C ALA A 63 -7.47 -1.31 11.12
N MET A 64 -6.76 -0.59 10.25
CA MET A 64 -5.33 -0.78 9.99
C MET A 64 -4.44 -0.56 11.22
N LEU A 65 -4.89 0.23 12.19
CA LEU A 65 -4.17 0.46 13.45
C LEU A 65 -4.41 -0.65 14.49
N LEU A 66 -5.51 -1.40 14.36
CA LEU A 66 -5.94 -2.40 15.34
C LEU A 66 -5.70 -3.83 14.86
N GLU A 67 -5.68 -4.04 13.54
CA GLU A 67 -5.61 -5.35 12.92
C GLU A 67 -4.54 -5.40 11.83
N GLU A 68 -3.94 -6.58 11.66
CA GLU A 68 -3.03 -6.84 10.55
C GLU A 68 -3.79 -6.92 9.21
N HIS A 69 -3.34 -6.13 8.23
CA HIS A 69 -3.92 -6.04 6.89
C HIS A 69 -3.03 -6.64 5.79
N ILE A 70 -1.77 -6.96 6.07
CA ILE A 70 -0.89 -7.63 5.11
C ILE A 70 -1.53 -8.96 4.64
N GLY A 71 -1.56 -9.15 3.33
CA GLY A 71 -2.13 -10.31 2.65
C GLY A 71 -3.63 -10.21 2.36
N ARG A 72 -4.36 -9.22 2.92
CA ARG A 72 -5.77 -8.98 2.61
C ARG A 72 -5.92 -8.39 1.19
N SER A 73 -7.05 -8.68 0.55
CA SER A 73 -7.41 -8.10 -0.75
C SER A 73 -7.68 -6.60 -0.62
N ALA A 74 -7.35 -5.85 -1.66
CA ALA A 74 -7.64 -4.43 -1.81
C ALA A 74 -7.83 -4.10 -3.29
N GLU A 75 -8.59 -3.05 -3.59
CA GLU A 75 -8.75 -2.51 -4.94
C GLU A 75 -7.91 -1.23 -5.10
N LEU A 76 -7.11 -1.12 -6.16
CA LEU A 76 -6.45 0.12 -6.57
C LEU A 76 -7.25 0.78 -7.68
N SER A 77 -7.74 1.99 -7.42
CA SER A 77 -8.44 2.83 -8.40
C SER A 77 -7.48 3.65 -9.27
N LEU A 78 -7.96 4.11 -10.42
CA LEU A 78 -7.18 4.89 -11.39
C LEU A 78 -6.58 6.20 -10.81
N ASP A 79 -7.23 6.79 -9.82
CA ASP A 79 -6.77 7.99 -9.12
C ASP A 79 -5.72 7.69 -8.02
N GLY A 80 -5.34 6.42 -7.87
CA GLY A 80 -4.43 5.96 -6.82
C GLY A 80 -5.10 5.71 -5.47
N THR A 81 -6.44 5.75 -5.38
CA THR A 81 -7.17 5.44 -4.15
C THR A 81 -7.20 3.93 -3.90
N VAL A 82 -6.99 3.53 -2.65
CA VAL A 82 -7.08 2.13 -2.19
C VAL A 82 -8.30 1.93 -1.30
N SER A 83 -9.08 0.88 -1.58
CA SER A 83 -10.18 0.40 -0.73
C SER A 83 -9.99 -1.07 -0.34
N ILE A 84 -10.43 -1.42 0.87
CA ILE A 84 -10.40 -2.78 1.44
C ILE A 84 -11.79 -3.22 1.88
#